data_AF-A0A0B2UDR4-F1
#
_entry.id   AF-A0A0B2UDR4-F1
#
_cell.length_a   1.000
_cell.length_b   1.000
_cell.length_c   1.000
_cell.angle_alpha   90.00
_cell.angle_beta   90.00
_cell.angle_gamma   90.00
#
_symmetry.space_group_name_H-M   'P 1'
#
loop_
_entity.id
_entity.type
_entity.pdbx_description
1 polymer ?
#
loop_
_entity_poly.entity_id
_entity_poly.type
_entity_poly.pdbx_seq_one_letter_code
_entity_poly.pdbx_strand_id
1 'polypeptide(L)'
;MHVRYRLALYKKTGSINDTVLEKFIYDLIREFGGSDLRSKVDVKCHNNVVKIEVDDGAFLDVHGALFFCGEYGPVGCRFERID
;
A
#
# COMPACT_ATOMS: atom_id res chain seq x y z
N MET A 1 -13.74 2.23 6.55
CA MET A 1 -12.66 2.40 7.58
C MET A 1 -11.47 3.22 7.08
N HIS A 2 -10.66 3.82 7.97
CA HIS A 2 -9.37 4.44 7.66
C HIS A 2 -8.23 3.71 8.35
N VAL A 3 -7.17 3.39 7.61
CA VAL A 3 -5.99 2.66 8.12
C VAL A 3 -4.72 3.34 7.60
N ARG A 4 -3.65 3.32 8.39
CA ARG A 4 -2.38 3.96 8.02
C ARG A 4 -1.26 2.95 8.00
N TYR A 5 -0.49 2.98 6.93
CA TYR A 5 0.71 2.19 6.78
C TYR A 5 1.92 3.08 6.64
N ARG A 6 3.07 2.62 7.12
CA ARG A 6 4.38 3.15 6.77
C ARG A 6 5.06 2.15 5.84
N LEU A 7 5.54 2.62 4.71
CA LEU A 7 6.45 1.85 3.88
C LEU A 7 7.83 1.85 4.51
N ALA A 8 8.34 0.66 4.83
CA ALA A 8 9.72 0.42 5.20
C ALA A 8 10.43 -0.29 4.05
N LEU A 9 11.58 0.26 3.63
CA LEU A 9 12.44 -0.36 2.62
C LEU A 9 13.65 -1.00 3.30
N TYR A 10 14.07 -2.19 2.86
CA TYR A 10 15.26 -2.86 3.41
C TYR A 10 16.59 -2.17 3.05
N LYS A 11 16.57 -1.13 2.20
CA LYS A 11 17.71 -0.21 1.98
C LYS A 11 17.51 1.10 2.74
N LYS A 12 18.52 1.49 3.54
CA LYS A 12 18.53 2.67 4.43
C LYS A 12 18.35 4.04 3.75
N THR A 13 18.40 4.14 2.42
CA THR A 13 18.47 5.43 1.71
C THR A 13 17.42 5.60 0.60
N GLY A 14 16.39 4.76 0.56
CA GLY A 14 15.32 4.90 -0.43
C GLY A 14 14.19 5.79 0.08
N SER A 15 13.89 6.88 -0.62
CA SER A 15 12.59 7.55 -0.55
C SER A 15 11.83 7.24 -1.84
N ILE A 16 10.58 6.82 -1.74
CA ILE A 16 9.71 6.69 -2.92
C ILE A 16 8.91 7.98 -3.06
N ASN A 17 8.82 8.49 -4.29
CA ASN A 17 7.95 9.62 -4.60
C ASN A 17 6.48 9.24 -4.30
N ASP A 18 5.71 10.15 -3.70
CA ASP A 18 4.34 9.86 -3.25
C ASP A 18 3.44 9.35 -4.40
N THR A 19 3.53 9.92 -5.60
CA THR A 19 2.77 9.48 -6.79
C THR A 19 3.17 8.07 -7.25
N VAL A 20 4.47 7.74 -7.14
CA VAL A 20 4.98 6.42 -7.48
C VAL A 20 4.52 5.38 -6.45
N LEU A 21 4.53 5.76 -5.17
CA LEU A 21 4.04 4.92 -4.08
C LEU A 21 2.54 4.64 -4.21
N GLU A 22 1.75 5.67 -4.48
CA GLU A 22 0.31 5.54 -4.71
C GLU A 22 -0.01 4.57 -5.86
N LYS A 23 0.67 4.74 -7.00
CA LYS A 23 0.51 3.83 -8.13
C LYS A 23 0.89 2.38 -7.76
N PHE A 24 2.00 2.21 -7.06
CA PHE A 24 2.45 0.89 -6.62
C PHE A 24 1.42 0.19 -5.72
N ILE A 25 0.79 0.91 -4.80
CA ILE A 25 -0.27 0.37 -3.95
C ILE A 25 -1.48 -0.05 -4.76
N TYR A 26 -1.90 0.77 -5.73
CA TYR A 26 -3.00 0.40 -6.62
C TYR A 26 -2.69 -0.84 -7.46
N ASP A 27 -1.45 -0.99 -7.92
CA ASP A 27 -1.01 -2.17 -8.65
C ASP A 27 -1.04 -3.42 -7.75
N LEU A 28 -0.55 -3.33 -6.50
CA LEU A 28 -0.61 -4.42 -5.51
C LEU A 28 -2.05 -4.86 -5.20
N ILE A 29 -2.93 -3.89 -4.93
CA ILE A 29 -4.35 -4.17 -4.64
C ILE A 29 -5.01 -4.86 -5.83
N ARG A 30 -4.71 -4.39 -7.05
CA ARG A 30 -5.25 -4.99 -8.28
C ARG A 30 -4.77 -6.42 -8.48
N GLU A 31 -3.51 -6.72 -8.19
CA GLU A 31 -2.96 -8.08 -8.30
C GLU A 31 -3.59 -9.04 -7.29
N PHE A 32 -3.87 -8.58 -6.07
CA PHE A 32 -4.41 -9.43 -5.01
C PHE A 32 -5.92 -9.66 -5.07
N GLY A 33 -6.73 -8.63 -5.36
CA GLY A 33 -8.20 -8.78 -5.34
C GLY A 33 -8.92 -8.18 -6.54
N GLY A 34 -8.20 -7.97 -7.64
CA GLY A 34 -8.78 -7.65 -8.94
C GLY A 34 -9.21 -6.18 -9.09
N SER A 35 -9.79 -5.87 -10.24
CA SER A 35 -10.16 -4.49 -10.63
C SER A 35 -11.28 -3.87 -9.78
N ASP A 36 -12.09 -4.68 -9.09
CA ASP A 36 -13.24 -4.22 -8.30
C ASP A 36 -12.81 -3.47 -7.02
N LEU A 37 -11.69 -3.89 -6.41
CA LEU A 37 -11.16 -3.26 -5.19
C LEU A 37 -10.71 -1.81 -5.41
N ARG A 38 -10.26 -1.45 -6.61
CA ARG A 38 -9.79 -0.08 -6.90
C ARG A 38 -10.88 0.97 -6.69
N SER A 39 -12.14 0.63 -6.95
CA SER A 39 -13.27 1.54 -6.77
C SER A 39 -13.68 1.73 -5.30
N LYS A 40 -13.19 0.85 -4.41
CA LYS A 40 -13.53 0.80 -2.99
C LYS A 40 -12.40 1.30 -2.10
N VAL A 41 -11.34 1.88 -2.71
CA VAL A 41 -10.12 2.28 -2.02
C VAL A 41 -9.64 3.65 -2.49
N ASP A 42 -9.50 4.59 -1.55
CA ASP A 42 -8.81 5.87 -1.73
C ASP A 42 -7.45 5.82 -1.04
N VAL A 43 -6.37 6.16 -1.77
CA VAL A 43 -4.99 6.09 -1.28
C VAL A 43 -4.39 7.49 -1.28
N LYS A 44 -3.83 7.90 -0.14
CA LYS A 44 -3.07 9.14 -0.01
C LYS A 44 -1.69 8.86 0.54
N CYS A 45 -0.65 9.24 -0.19
CA CYS A 45 0.74 9.03 0.19
C CYS A 45 1.40 10.35 0.60
N HIS A 46 2.17 10.32 1.69
CA HIS A 46 3.02 11.42 2.10
C HIS A 46 4.21 10.93 2.92
N ASN A 47 5.45 11.19 2.47
CA ASN A 47 6.67 10.88 3.20
C ASN A 47 6.74 9.40 3.66
N ASN A 48 6.48 8.47 2.75
CA ASN A 48 6.38 7.01 3.00
C ASN A 48 5.24 6.58 3.94
N VAL A 49 4.39 7.50 4.39
CA VAL A 49 3.13 7.18 5.08
C VAL A 49 2.03 7.09 4.05
N VAL A 50 1.24 6.04 4.15
CA VAL A 50 0.12 5.74 3.29
C VAL A 50 -1.14 5.75 4.15
N LYS A 51 -2.07 6.64 3.82
CA LYS A 51 -3.42 6.62 4.37
C LYS A 51 -4.31 5.92 3.34
N ILE A 52 -5.05 4.92 3.81
CA ILE A 52 -5.99 4.17 2.98
C ILE A 52 -7.38 4.30 3.58
N GLU A 53 -8.32 4.76 2.76
CA GLU A 53 -9.75 4.74 3.05
C GLU A 53 -10.36 3.60 2.26
N VAL A 54 -10.98 2.64 2.93
CA VAL A 54 -11.48 1.41 2.32
C VAL A 54 -12.83 1.02 2.90
N ASP A 55 -13.70 0.47 2.06
CA ASP A 55 -14.96 -0.12 2.51
C ASP A 55 -14.71 -1.32 3.44
N ASP A 56 -15.56 -1.51 4.45
CA ASP A 56 -15.31 -2.50 5.50
C ASP A 56 -15.20 -3.94 4.98
N GLY A 57 -15.91 -4.27 3.89
CA GLY A 57 -15.84 -5.58 3.23
C GLY A 57 -14.59 -5.82 2.39
N ALA A 58 -13.83 -4.76 2.06
CA ALA A 58 -12.61 -4.81 1.25
C ALA A 58 -11.33 -4.67 2.08
N PHE A 59 -11.45 -4.41 3.38
CA PHE A 59 -10.31 -4.15 4.27
C PHE A 59 -9.33 -5.33 4.33
N LEU A 60 -9.83 -6.56 4.48
CA LEU A 60 -8.98 -7.74 4.63
C LEU A 60 -8.14 -8.01 3.37
N ASP A 61 -8.73 -7.81 2.19
CA ASP A 61 -8.04 -8.01 0.92
C ASP A 61 -6.92 -6.96 0.72
N VAL A 62 -7.21 -5.69 1.02
CA VAL A 62 -6.22 -4.61 0.95
C VAL A 62 -5.12 -4.79 1.98
N HIS A 63 -5.46 -5.18 3.21
CA HIS A 63 -4.47 -5.45 4.25
C HIS A 63 -3.56 -6.62 3.85
N GLY A 64 -4.14 -7.71 3.32
CA GLY A 64 -3.38 -8.85 2.81
C GLY A 64 -2.42 -8.46 1.69
N ALA A 65 -2.89 -7.71 0.70
CA ALA A 65 -2.08 -7.25 -0.43
C ALA A 65 -0.83 -6.46 0.03
N LEU A 66 -1.01 -5.55 0.98
CA LEU A 66 0.08 -4.73 1.52
C LEU A 66 1.02 -5.54 2.42
N PHE A 67 0.47 -6.48 3.19
CA PHE A 67 1.27 -7.36 4.05
C PHE A 67 2.23 -8.24 3.24
N PHE A 68 1.80 -8.69 2.06
CA PHE A 68 2.59 -9.54 1.16
C PHE A 68 3.37 -8.77 0.08
N CYS A 69 3.48 -7.43 0.16
CA CYS A 69 4.23 -6.55 -0.77
C CYS A 69 5.54 -7.16 -1.28
N GLY A 70 6.35 -7.74 -0.37
CA GLY A 70 7.58 -8.46 -0.69
C GLY A 70 8.69 -7.56 -1.23
N GLU A 71 8.53 -7.03 -2.44
CA GLU A 71 9.51 -6.23 -3.17
C GLU A 71 8.89 -5.08 -3.98
N TYR A 72 9.60 -3.96 -4.03
CA TYR A 72 9.39 -2.86 -4.97
C TYR A 72 10.62 -2.77 -5.90
N GLY A 73 10.49 -3.26 -7.13
CA GLY A 73 11.64 -3.42 -8.03
C GLY A 73 12.68 -4.37 -7.42
N PRO A 74 13.98 -4.03 -7.37
CA PRO A 74 15.01 -4.86 -6.74
C PRO A 74 15.15 -4.63 -5.23
N VAL A 75 14.22 -3.90 -4.59
CA VAL A 75 14.31 -3.50 -3.19
C VAL A 75 13.17 -4.14 -2.42
N GLY A 76 13.49 -4.99 -1.44
CA GLY A 76 12.45 -5.54 -0.57
C GLY A 76 11.74 -4.45 0.25
N CYS A 77 10.41 -4.55 0.31
CA CYS A 77 9.49 -3.62 0.97
C CYS A 77 8.70 -4.35 2.04
N ARG A 78 8.28 -3.59 3.06
CA ARG A 78 7.21 -4.00 3.96
C ARG A 78 6.33 -2.80 4.28
N PHE A 79 5.01 -3.01 4.28
CA PHE A 79 4.09 -2.06 4.87
C PHE A 79 3.84 -2.41 6.34
N GLU A 80 4.13 -1.48 7.22
CA GLU A 80 3.89 -1.59 8.66
C GLU A 80 2.64 -0.79 9.00
N ARG A 81 1.65 -1.41 9.64
CA ARG A 81 0.49 -0.67 10.14
C ARG A 81 0.91 0.21 11.31
N ILE A 82 0.50 1.48 11.31
CA ILE A 82 0.95 2.50 12.29
C ILE A 82 -0.22 3.25 12.97
N ASP A 83 -1.45 2.84 12.71
CA ASP A 83 -2.64 3.17 13.50
C ASP A 83 -2.88 2.20 14.66
#